data_AF-I1QE19-F1
#
_entry.id   AF-I1QE19-F1
#
_cell.length_a   1.000
_cell.length_b   1.000
_cell.length_c   1.000
_cell.angle_alpha   90.00
_cell.angle_beta   90.00
_cell.angle_gamma   90.00
#
_symmetry.space_group_name_H-M   'P 1'
#
loop_
_entity.id
_entity.type
_entity.pdbx_description
1 polymer ?
#
loop_
_entity_poly.entity_id
_entity_poly.type
_entity_poly.pdbx_seq_one_letter_code
_entity_poly.pdbx_strand_id
1 'polypeptide(L)'
;LVNRIHLRNEAKTMTMEKLVPHLGTLEATRNQLHEAKEVARKNEHDLRDRIAKLQESNFELSGSSKVQAAKISVLEKRIQTLGNDKAELAKQRDSALKDVEDRKIKSQAQFDVLVNKIKRLEGTRDEVANAATPLVQAMFINNNGPSSFDAAKIFDKLRIAPDTYFKNIKEAGSIGASLALAMTKSLYPKIDIDAIDSFADGTSEEAALDLINDAQKAADKIAVDVVERFQDNDLRPTESNNSDDEKIETD
;
A
#
# COMPACT_ATOMS: atom_id res chain seq x y z
N LEU A 1 -114.89 43.80 38.95
CA LEU A 1 -113.45 43.81 39.34
C LEU A 1 -112.85 42.40 39.26
N VAL A 2 -113.50 41.39 39.84
CA VAL A 2 -113.06 39.99 39.90
C VAL A 2 -112.77 39.35 38.52
N ASN A 3 -113.69 39.44 37.55
CA ASN A 3 -113.48 38.85 36.21
C ASN A 3 -112.28 39.43 35.44
N ARG A 4 -111.98 40.72 35.63
CA ARG A 4 -110.82 41.37 34.98
C ARG A 4 -109.50 40.88 35.58
N ILE A 5 -109.50 40.55 36.86
CA ILE A 5 -108.33 39.97 37.56
C ILE A 5 -108.13 38.53 37.10
N HIS A 6 -109.22 37.76 36.96
CA HIS A 6 -109.16 36.37 36.49
C HIS A 6 -108.57 36.27 35.06
N LEU A 7 -109.12 37.02 34.09
CA LEU A 7 -108.60 37.05 32.72
C LEU A 7 -107.15 37.52 32.63
N ARG A 8 -106.76 38.48 33.48
CA ARG A 8 -105.36 38.94 33.56
C ARG A 8 -104.44 37.84 34.10
N ASN A 9 -104.87 37.11 35.12
CA ASN A 9 -104.08 36.02 35.69
C ASN A 9 -103.97 34.86 34.70
N GLU A 10 -105.03 34.52 34.00
CA GLU A 10 -105.04 33.49 32.96
C GLU A 10 -104.10 33.84 31.78
N ALA A 11 -104.14 35.10 31.31
CA ALA A 11 -103.21 35.59 30.30
C ALA A 11 -101.74 35.56 30.77
N LYS A 12 -101.49 35.86 32.06
CA LYS A 12 -100.15 35.75 32.65
C LYS A 12 -99.69 34.29 32.74
N THR A 13 -100.55 33.38 33.18
CA THR A 13 -100.23 31.95 33.26
C THR A 13 -99.94 31.38 31.89
N MET A 14 -100.79 31.65 30.88
CA MET A 14 -100.53 31.22 29.50
C MET A 14 -99.22 31.78 28.94
N THR A 15 -98.84 32.99 29.32
CA THR A 15 -97.58 33.60 28.90
C THR A 15 -96.39 32.95 29.62
N MET A 16 -96.52 32.67 30.93
CA MET A 16 -95.51 31.97 31.72
C MET A 16 -95.29 30.53 31.23
N GLU A 17 -96.36 29.80 30.93
CA GLU A 17 -96.30 28.44 30.38
C GLU A 17 -95.56 28.40 29.03
N LYS A 18 -95.70 29.44 28.20
CA LYS A 18 -94.92 29.56 26.95
C LYS A 18 -93.46 29.94 27.20
N LEU A 19 -93.17 30.76 28.23
CA LEU A 19 -91.81 31.24 28.52
C LEU A 19 -90.92 30.20 29.21
N VAL A 20 -91.47 29.36 30.08
CA VAL A 20 -90.70 28.39 30.88
C VAL A 20 -89.87 27.42 30.01
N PRO A 21 -90.41 26.80 28.94
CA PRO A 21 -89.62 25.95 28.04
C PRO A 21 -88.50 26.70 27.30
N HIS A 22 -88.73 27.96 26.94
CA HIS A 22 -87.71 28.80 26.30
C HIS A 22 -86.56 29.14 27.26
N LEU A 23 -86.86 29.39 28.55
CA LEU A 23 -85.84 29.58 29.58
C LEU A 23 -85.02 28.30 29.79
N GLY A 24 -85.65 27.13 29.84
CA GLY A 24 -84.95 25.84 29.92
C GLY A 24 -84.04 25.58 28.71
N THR A 25 -84.50 25.91 27.51
CA THR A 25 -83.69 25.78 26.27
C THR A 25 -82.52 26.77 26.26
N LEU A 26 -82.73 27.99 26.76
CA LEU A 26 -81.69 29.01 26.88
C LEU A 26 -80.60 28.59 27.88
N GLU A 27 -80.99 27.99 29.01
CA GLU A 27 -80.04 27.48 29.99
C GLU A 27 -79.23 26.29 29.44
N ALA A 28 -79.88 25.36 28.74
CA ALA A 28 -79.21 24.24 28.09
C ALA A 28 -78.20 24.70 27.02
N THR A 29 -78.59 25.65 26.17
CA THR A 29 -77.69 26.22 25.14
C THR A 29 -76.54 27.01 25.76
N ARG A 30 -76.77 27.73 26.85
CA ARG A 30 -75.70 28.41 27.61
C ARG A 30 -74.68 27.41 28.19
N ASN A 31 -75.15 26.30 28.74
CA ASN A 31 -74.27 25.26 29.30
C ASN A 31 -73.44 24.58 28.20
N GLN A 32 -74.06 24.22 27.07
CA GLN A 32 -73.35 23.67 25.90
C GLN A 32 -72.31 24.65 25.35
N LEU A 33 -72.64 25.94 25.26
CA LEU A 33 -71.68 26.96 24.83
C LEU A 33 -70.50 27.06 25.80
N HIS A 34 -70.74 26.98 27.11
CA HIS A 34 -69.67 27.00 28.10
C HIS A 34 -68.76 25.78 27.96
N GLU A 35 -69.32 24.59 27.85
CA GLU A 35 -68.56 23.35 27.67
C GLU A 35 -67.74 23.36 26.37
N ALA A 36 -68.35 23.76 25.25
CA ALA A 36 -67.66 23.91 23.97
C ALA A 36 -66.52 24.92 24.05
N LYS A 37 -66.68 26.01 24.82
CA LYS A 37 -65.62 27.01 25.02
C LYS A 37 -64.46 26.45 25.86
N GLU A 38 -64.74 25.66 26.89
CA GLU A 38 -63.69 25.00 27.67
C GLU A 38 -62.94 23.95 26.84
N VAL A 39 -63.64 23.16 26.02
CA VAL A 39 -63.01 22.22 25.09
C VAL A 39 -62.13 22.97 24.08
N ALA A 40 -62.64 24.07 23.49
CA ALA A 40 -61.87 24.88 22.57
C ALA A 40 -60.60 25.46 23.22
N ARG A 41 -60.68 25.92 24.48
CA ARG A 41 -59.52 26.42 25.23
C ARG A 41 -58.47 25.34 25.50
N LYS A 42 -58.90 24.13 25.87
CA LYS A 42 -57.98 22.99 26.06
C LYS A 42 -57.26 22.64 24.76
N ASN A 43 -58.02 22.50 23.67
CA ASN A 43 -57.45 22.21 22.36
C ASN A 43 -56.49 23.33 21.89
N GLU A 44 -56.83 24.60 22.14
CA GLU A 44 -55.95 25.72 21.82
C GLU A 44 -54.63 25.63 22.60
N HIS A 45 -54.69 25.31 23.89
CA HIS A 45 -53.48 25.14 24.70
C HIS A 45 -52.64 23.97 24.21
N ASP A 46 -53.24 22.81 23.93
CA ASP A 46 -52.53 21.63 23.42
C ASP A 46 -51.85 21.93 22.06
N LEU A 47 -52.52 22.70 21.20
CA LEU A 47 -51.95 23.13 19.92
C LEU A 47 -50.78 24.09 20.13
N ARG A 48 -50.88 25.05 21.05
CA ARG A 48 -49.78 25.97 21.39
C ARG A 48 -48.56 25.21 21.92
N ASP A 49 -48.77 24.22 22.78
CA ASP A 49 -47.69 23.40 23.33
C ASP A 49 -47.02 22.55 22.25
N ARG A 50 -47.81 21.97 21.33
CA ARG A 50 -47.28 21.23 20.18
C ARG A 50 -46.46 22.14 19.25
N ILE A 51 -46.92 23.36 19.00
CA ILE A 51 -46.19 24.34 18.19
C ILE A 51 -44.85 24.68 18.85
N ALA A 52 -44.82 24.92 20.16
CA ALA A 52 -43.59 25.22 20.89
C ALA A 52 -42.56 24.08 20.79
N LYS A 53 -43.00 22.83 21.00
CA LYS A 53 -42.13 21.64 20.85
C LYS A 53 -41.58 21.52 19.43
N LEU A 54 -42.41 21.72 18.41
CA LEU A 54 -41.97 21.66 17.01
C LEU A 54 -40.96 22.77 16.67
N GLN A 55 -41.10 23.96 17.24
CA GLN A 55 -40.15 25.05 17.07
C GLN A 55 -38.80 24.72 17.70
N GLU A 56 -38.79 24.15 18.91
CA GLU A 56 -37.57 23.72 19.60
C GLU A 56 -36.84 22.62 18.81
N SER A 57 -37.55 21.56 18.41
CA SER A 57 -36.96 20.49 17.60
C SER A 57 -36.42 21.00 16.26
N ASN A 58 -37.11 21.93 15.60
CA ASN A 58 -36.62 22.53 14.36
C ASN A 58 -35.34 23.36 14.58
N PHE A 59 -35.23 24.06 15.70
CA PHE A 59 -34.03 24.82 16.05
C PHE A 59 -32.83 23.88 16.26
N GLU A 60 -33.01 22.80 17.02
CA GLU A 60 -31.98 21.78 17.24
C GLU A 60 -31.55 21.11 15.94
N LEU A 61 -32.51 20.70 15.10
CA LEU A 61 -32.24 20.12 13.79
C LEU A 61 -31.49 21.09 12.87
N SER A 62 -31.85 22.37 12.87
CA SER A 62 -31.15 23.39 12.10
C SER A 62 -29.70 23.56 12.57
N GLY A 63 -29.47 23.55 13.89
CA GLY A 63 -28.12 23.57 14.47
C GLY A 63 -27.30 22.35 14.04
N SER A 64 -27.85 21.15 14.20
CA SER A 64 -27.21 19.89 13.81
C SER A 64 -26.88 19.85 12.31
N SER A 65 -27.82 20.27 11.46
CA SER A 65 -27.64 20.33 10.00
C SER A 65 -26.50 21.27 9.61
N LYS A 66 -26.39 22.46 10.24
CA LYS A 66 -25.27 23.39 9.99
C LYS A 66 -23.92 22.78 10.36
N VAL A 67 -23.84 22.08 11.49
CA VAL A 67 -22.60 21.40 11.93
C VAL A 67 -22.21 20.28 10.94
N GLN A 68 -23.19 19.49 10.50
CA GLN A 68 -22.95 18.45 9.49
C GLN A 68 -22.49 19.03 8.15
N ALA A 69 -23.11 20.12 7.68
CA ALA A 69 -22.70 20.81 6.46
C ALA A 69 -21.25 21.32 6.53
N ALA A 70 -20.85 21.89 7.67
CA ALA A 70 -19.46 22.30 7.89
C ALA A 70 -18.49 21.11 7.85
N LYS A 71 -18.86 19.97 8.45
CA LYS A 71 -18.06 18.74 8.42
C LYS A 71 -17.92 18.17 7.02
N ILE A 72 -19.00 18.18 6.22
CA ILE A 72 -18.98 17.76 4.81
C ILE A 72 -18.02 18.65 4.01
N SER A 73 -18.09 19.97 4.16
CA SER A 73 -17.19 20.90 3.45
C SER A 73 -15.71 20.66 3.78
N VAL A 74 -15.39 20.32 5.04
CA VAL A 74 -14.02 19.95 5.43
C VAL A 74 -13.58 18.64 4.76
N LEU A 75 -14.46 17.63 4.73
CA LEU A 75 -14.17 16.35 4.08
C LEU A 75 -13.97 16.50 2.57
N GLU A 76 -14.80 17.30 1.90
CA GLU A 76 -14.66 17.59 0.46
C GLU A 76 -13.30 18.20 0.13
N LYS A 77 -12.85 19.19 0.92
CA LYS A 77 -11.51 19.78 0.77
C LYS A 77 -10.41 18.74 0.95
N ARG A 78 -10.54 17.87 1.95
CA ARG A 78 -9.55 16.80 2.19
C ARG A 78 -9.52 15.78 1.06
N ILE A 79 -10.67 15.40 0.51
CA ILE A 79 -10.76 14.50 -0.65
C ILE A 79 -10.08 15.14 -1.87
N GLN A 80 -10.27 16.43 -2.09
CA GLN A 80 -9.62 17.15 -3.19
C GLN A 80 -8.09 17.16 -3.03
N THR A 81 -7.58 17.48 -1.83
CA THR A 81 -6.13 17.43 -1.56
C THR A 81 -5.56 16.03 -1.78
N LEU A 82 -6.20 15.01 -1.21
CA LEU A 82 -5.76 13.61 -1.40
C LEU A 82 -5.80 13.17 -2.87
N GLY A 83 -6.77 13.66 -3.64
CA GLY A 83 -6.84 13.43 -5.09
C GLY A 83 -5.63 14.00 -5.84
N ASN A 84 -5.21 15.22 -5.48
CA ASN A 84 -4.02 15.85 -6.07
C ASN A 84 -2.74 15.10 -5.68
N ASP A 85 -2.57 14.77 -4.39
CA ASP A 85 -1.40 14.06 -3.89
C ASP A 85 -1.25 12.68 -4.56
N LYS A 86 -2.38 11.97 -4.74
CA LYS A 86 -2.38 10.68 -5.45
C LYS A 86 -1.93 10.82 -6.91
N ALA A 87 -2.37 11.88 -7.60
CA ALA A 87 -1.96 12.12 -8.98
C ALA A 87 -0.47 12.49 -9.08
N GLU A 88 0.07 13.23 -8.11
CA GLU A 88 1.49 13.54 -8.04
C GLU A 88 2.34 12.30 -7.75
N LEU A 89 1.94 11.50 -6.77
CA LEU A 89 2.61 10.23 -6.45
C LEU A 89 2.62 9.27 -7.64
N ALA A 90 1.54 9.20 -8.43
CA ALA A 90 1.50 8.40 -9.65
C ALA A 90 2.56 8.86 -10.66
N LYS A 91 2.71 10.18 -10.87
CA LYS A 91 3.75 10.75 -11.75
C LYS A 91 5.16 10.45 -11.24
N GLN A 92 5.39 10.57 -9.94
CA GLN A 92 6.68 10.26 -9.33
C GLN A 92 7.04 8.78 -9.50
N ARG A 93 6.07 7.87 -9.26
CA ARG A 93 6.24 6.43 -9.50
C ARG A 93 6.60 6.16 -10.96
N ASP A 94 5.89 6.75 -11.91
CA ASP A 94 6.11 6.50 -13.35
C ASP A 94 7.50 7.00 -13.80
N SER A 95 7.92 8.16 -13.28
CA SER A 95 9.28 8.66 -13.50
C SER A 95 10.34 7.75 -12.90
N ALA A 96 10.15 7.29 -11.65
CA ALA A 96 11.09 6.39 -10.99
C ALA A 96 11.19 5.03 -11.69
N LEU A 97 10.08 4.51 -12.20
CA LEU A 97 10.04 3.26 -12.95
C LEU A 97 10.80 3.38 -14.27
N LYS A 98 10.64 4.51 -14.97
CA LYS A 98 11.41 4.79 -16.18
C LYS A 98 12.92 4.87 -15.90
N ASP A 99 13.32 5.58 -14.85
CA ASP A 99 14.73 5.70 -14.44
C ASP A 99 15.35 4.32 -14.12
N VAL A 100 14.60 3.43 -13.47
CA VAL A 100 15.06 2.07 -13.16
C VAL A 100 15.21 1.24 -14.43
N GLU A 101 14.27 1.33 -15.37
CA GLU A 101 14.36 0.61 -16.65
C GLU A 101 15.56 1.10 -17.48
N ASP A 102 15.79 2.41 -17.56
CA ASP A 102 16.94 3.00 -18.25
C ASP A 102 18.27 2.52 -17.63
N ARG A 103 18.35 2.42 -16.29
CA ARG A 103 19.52 1.87 -15.59
C ARG A 103 19.73 0.38 -15.87
N LYS A 104 18.64 -0.40 -15.89
CA LYS A 104 18.69 -1.83 -16.23
C LYS A 104 19.22 -2.04 -17.64
N ILE A 105 18.73 -1.28 -18.62
CA ILE A 105 19.22 -1.33 -20.01
C ILE A 105 20.72 -1.00 -20.07
N LYS A 106 21.15 0.06 -19.38
CA LYS A 106 22.58 0.45 -19.32
C LYS A 106 23.44 -0.63 -18.66
N SER A 107 22.99 -1.19 -17.55
CA SER A 107 23.69 -2.26 -16.83
C SER A 107 23.79 -3.53 -17.68
N GLN A 108 22.73 -3.89 -18.40
CA GLN A 108 22.73 -5.03 -19.31
C GLN A 108 23.76 -4.85 -20.42
N ALA A 109 23.83 -3.67 -21.04
CA ALA A 109 24.83 -3.39 -22.07
C ALA A 109 26.28 -3.50 -21.53
N GLN A 110 26.52 -3.04 -20.30
CA GLN A 110 27.83 -3.20 -19.64
C GLN A 110 28.14 -4.67 -19.35
N PHE A 111 27.14 -5.45 -18.93
CA PHE A 111 27.27 -6.89 -18.69
C PHE A 111 27.65 -7.63 -19.97
N ASP A 112 26.98 -7.36 -21.09
CA ASP A 112 27.25 -7.99 -22.38
C ASP A 112 28.70 -7.73 -22.86
N VAL A 113 29.19 -6.50 -22.68
CA VAL A 113 30.61 -6.16 -22.97
C VAL A 113 31.56 -7.03 -22.15
N LEU A 114 31.24 -7.26 -20.87
CA LEU A 114 32.12 -8.03 -20.00
C LEU A 114 32.07 -9.54 -20.27
N VAL A 115 30.88 -10.09 -20.53
CA VAL A 115 30.71 -11.48 -20.98
C VAL A 115 31.56 -11.76 -22.23
N ASN A 116 31.59 -10.81 -23.18
CA ASN A 116 32.42 -10.95 -24.38
C ASN A 116 33.94 -10.94 -24.08
N LYS A 117 34.38 -10.18 -23.07
CA LYS A 117 35.78 -10.20 -22.60
C LYS A 117 36.13 -11.53 -21.94
N ILE A 118 35.25 -12.07 -21.10
CA ILE A 118 35.46 -13.38 -20.44
C ILE A 118 35.58 -14.48 -21.48
N LYS A 119 34.67 -14.55 -22.46
CA LYS A 119 34.73 -15.55 -23.54
C LYS A 119 36.05 -15.51 -24.31
N ARG A 120 36.60 -14.32 -24.55
CA ARG A 120 37.93 -14.17 -25.18
C ARG A 120 39.04 -14.75 -24.30
N LEU A 121 39.03 -14.45 -23.00
CA LEU A 121 40.01 -14.96 -22.05
C LEU A 121 39.93 -16.49 -21.91
N GLU A 122 38.71 -17.05 -21.83
CA GLU A 122 38.49 -18.50 -21.85
C GLU A 122 39.09 -19.14 -23.10
N GLY A 123 38.87 -18.57 -24.29
CA GLY A 123 39.49 -19.03 -25.52
C GLY A 123 41.02 -19.02 -25.46
N THR A 124 41.63 -17.94 -24.96
CA THR A 124 43.10 -17.88 -24.81
C THR A 124 43.65 -18.88 -23.78
N ARG A 125 42.90 -19.16 -22.70
CA ARG A 125 43.27 -20.20 -21.73
C ARG A 125 43.26 -21.58 -22.37
N ASP A 126 42.22 -21.87 -23.15
CA ASP A 126 42.08 -23.17 -23.82
C ASP A 126 43.17 -23.37 -24.88
N GLU A 127 43.55 -22.32 -25.62
CA GLU A 127 44.71 -22.33 -26.52
C GLU A 127 46.02 -22.67 -25.78
N VAL A 128 46.27 -22.04 -24.62
CA VAL A 128 47.45 -22.31 -23.79
C VAL A 128 47.43 -23.75 -23.27
N ALA A 129 46.28 -24.24 -22.79
CA ALA A 129 46.14 -25.61 -22.31
C ALA A 129 46.41 -26.64 -23.43
N ASN A 130 45.88 -26.37 -24.63
CA ASN A 130 46.12 -27.20 -25.82
C ASN A 130 47.59 -27.19 -26.25
N ALA A 131 48.28 -26.04 -26.18
CA ALA A 131 49.71 -25.94 -26.48
C ALA A 131 50.59 -26.63 -25.42
N ALA A 132 50.16 -26.65 -24.15
CA ALA A 132 50.87 -27.29 -23.06
C ALA A 132 50.71 -28.82 -23.04
N THR A 133 49.59 -29.36 -23.53
CA THR A 133 49.27 -30.80 -23.48
C THR A 133 50.35 -31.70 -24.11
N PRO A 134 50.88 -31.43 -25.32
CA PRO A 134 51.96 -32.23 -25.92
C PRO A 134 53.28 -32.15 -25.15
N LEU A 135 53.58 -31.00 -24.53
CA LEU A 135 54.77 -30.82 -23.69
C LEU A 135 54.72 -31.72 -22.46
N VAL A 136 53.58 -31.77 -21.78
CA VAL A 136 53.35 -32.64 -20.62
C VAL A 136 53.43 -34.11 -21.02
N GLN A 137 52.82 -34.50 -22.15
CA GLN A 137 52.94 -35.86 -22.68
C GLN A 137 54.39 -36.24 -23.02
N ALA A 138 55.15 -35.35 -23.66
CA ALA A 138 56.55 -35.60 -23.99
C ALA A 138 57.42 -35.77 -22.74
N MET A 139 57.17 -35.02 -21.67
CA MET A 139 57.85 -35.21 -20.39
C MET A 139 57.51 -36.55 -19.73
N PHE A 140 56.25 -36.97 -19.79
CA PHE A 140 55.81 -38.25 -19.24
C PHE A 140 56.42 -39.44 -20.00
N ILE A 141 56.50 -39.34 -21.34
CA ILE A 141 57.08 -40.39 -22.20
C ILE A 141 58.61 -40.45 -22.06
N ASN A 142 59.31 -39.31 -21.95
CA ASN A 142 60.78 -39.27 -21.87
C ASN A 142 61.35 -39.68 -20.50
N ASN A 143 60.53 -39.79 -19.45
CA ASN A 143 60.97 -40.36 -18.17
C ASN A 143 61.16 -41.89 -18.20
N ASN A 144 60.86 -42.57 -19.32
CA ASN A 144 60.98 -44.01 -19.47
C ASN A 144 62.20 -44.49 -20.28
N GLY A 145 63.19 -43.64 -20.59
CA GLY A 145 64.35 -44.05 -21.38
C GLY A 145 65.65 -43.25 -21.13
N PRO A 146 66.84 -43.87 -21.29
CA PRO A 146 68.12 -43.26 -20.97
C PRO A 146 68.60 -42.39 -22.15
N SER A 147 68.23 -41.11 -22.18
CA SER A 147 68.85 -40.18 -23.14
C SER A 147 68.99 -38.78 -22.56
N SER A 148 70.16 -38.19 -22.77
CA SER A 148 70.61 -36.91 -22.22
C SER A 148 69.73 -35.76 -22.69
N PHE A 149 68.81 -35.32 -21.85
CA PHE A 149 67.93 -34.20 -22.12
C PHE A 149 68.46 -32.92 -21.47
N ASP A 150 68.49 -31.81 -22.21
CA ASP A 150 68.81 -30.49 -21.67
C ASP A 150 67.64 -29.99 -20.81
N ALA A 151 67.65 -30.40 -19.55
CA ALA A 151 66.60 -30.16 -18.57
C ALA A 151 66.34 -28.67 -18.35
N ALA A 152 67.35 -27.80 -18.53
CA ALA A 152 67.22 -26.36 -18.36
C ALA A 152 66.25 -25.75 -19.39
N LYS A 153 66.33 -26.18 -20.65
CA LYS A 153 65.47 -25.68 -21.73
C LYS A 153 64.02 -26.13 -21.61
N ILE A 154 63.80 -27.31 -21.00
CA ILE A 154 62.47 -27.79 -20.62
C ILE A 154 61.94 -26.98 -19.43
N PHE A 155 62.76 -26.75 -18.42
CA PHE A 155 62.39 -26.00 -17.22
C PHE A 155 62.02 -24.55 -17.54
N ASP A 156 62.77 -23.89 -18.43
CA ASP A 156 62.48 -22.53 -18.88
C ASP A 156 61.15 -22.45 -19.64
N LYS A 157 60.83 -23.44 -20.47
CA LYS A 157 59.54 -23.51 -21.17
C LYS A 157 58.38 -23.87 -20.23
N LEU A 158 58.62 -24.74 -19.25
CA LEU A 158 57.66 -25.08 -18.21
C LEU A 158 57.34 -23.88 -17.33
N ARG A 159 58.33 -23.08 -16.97
CA ARG A 159 58.16 -21.92 -16.08
C ARG A 159 57.21 -20.85 -16.65
N ILE A 160 57.16 -20.72 -17.98
CA ILE A 160 56.28 -19.75 -18.65
C ILE A 160 54.79 -20.11 -18.47
N ALA A 161 54.45 -21.41 -18.36
CA ALA A 161 53.05 -21.84 -18.30
C ALA A 161 52.35 -21.49 -16.96
N PRO A 162 52.93 -21.77 -15.77
CA PRO A 162 52.42 -21.29 -14.49
C PRO A 162 52.36 -19.77 -14.41
N ASP A 163 53.41 -19.06 -14.84
CA ASP A 163 53.43 -17.58 -14.80
C ASP A 163 52.29 -16.98 -15.64
N THR A 164 52.03 -17.57 -16.82
CA THR A 164 50.91 -17.17 -17.70
C THR A 164 49.56 -17.54 -17.11
N TYR A 165 49.42 -18.73 -16.53
CA TYR A 165 48.20 -19.20 -15.88
C TYR A 165 47.82 -18.34 -14.67
N PHE A 166 48.79 -18.06 -13.79
CA PHE A 166 48.59 -17.18 -12.62
C PHE A 166 48.26 -15.75 -13.03
N LYS A 167 48.90 -15.22 -14.08
CA LYS A 167 48.56 -13.91 -14.61
C LYS A 167 47.10 -13.87 -15.10
N ASN A 168 46.67 -14.89 -15.86
CA ASN A 168 45.32 -14.98 -16.38
C ASN A 168 44.27 -15.12 -15.26
N ILE A 169 44.56 -15.86 -14.18
CA ILE A 169 43.68 -15.96 -13.00
C ILE A 169 43.58 -14.61 -12.28
N LYS A 170 44.71 -13.93 -12.05
CA LYS A 170 44.71 -12.60 -11.40
C LYS A 170 43.90 -11.59 -12.22
N GLU A 171 44.05 -11.62 -13.54
CA GLU A 171 43.31 -10.75 -14.46
C GLU A 171 41.82 -11.10 -14.50
N ALA A 172 41.46 -12.39 -14.55
CA ALA A 172 40.07 -12.84 -14.48
C ALA A 172 39.39 -12.43 -13.15
N GLY A 173 40.09 -12.59 -12.02
CA GLY A 173 39.62 -12.14 -10.71
C GLY A 173 39.42 -10.62 -10.64
N SER A 174 40.38 -9.84 -11.17
CA SER A 174 40.27 -8.38 -11.27
C SER A 174 39.08 -7.94 -12.13
N ILE A 175 38.80 -8.63 -13.23
CA ILE A 175 37.65 -8.37 -14.10
C ILE A 175 36.33 -8.72 -13.40
N GLY A 176 36.27 -9.85 -12.70
CA GLY A 176 35.11 -10.25 -11.91
C GLY A 176 34.78 -9.27 -10.77
N ALA A 177 35.81 -8.80 -10.05
CA ALA A 177 35.65 -7.77 -9.03
C ALA A 177 35.18 -6.44 -9.63
N SER A 178 35.73 -6.06 -10.79
CA SER A 178 35.30 -4.86 -11.53
C SER A 178 33.85 -4.97 -12.02
N LEU A 179 33.39 -6.17 -12.41
CA LEU A 179 32.00 -6.44 -12.78
C LEU A 179 31.07 -6.17 -11.60
N ALA A 180 31.36 -6.81 -10.48
CA ALA A 180 30.56 -6.70 -9.27
C ALA A 180 30.44 -5.22 -8.87
N LEU A 181 31.57 -4.51 -8.81
CA LEU A 181 31.61 -3.09 -8.48
C LEU A 181 30.80 -2.22 -9.46
N ALA A 182 30.93 -2.44 -10.77
CA ALA A 182 30.20 -1.69 -11.78
C ALA A 182 28.68 -1.92 -11.68
N MET A 183 28.25 -3.17 -11.45
CA MET A 183 26.85 -3.51 -11.21
C MET A 183 26.33 -2.83 -9.93
N THR A 184 27.08 -2.89 -8.83
CA THR A 184 26.70 -2.25 -7.57
C THR A 184 26.61 -0.74 -7.70
N LYS A 185 27.56 -0.06 -8.35
CA LYS A 185 27.50 1.39 -8.60
C LYS A 185 26.34 1.79 -9.51
N SER A 186 26.02 0.97 -10.51
CA SER A 186 24.91 1.23 -11.43
C SER A 186 23.55 1.11 -10.74
N LEU A 187 23.39 0.10 -9.89
CA LEU A 187 22.17 -0.14 -9.11
C LEU A 187 22.03 0.88 -7.96
N TYR A 188 23.14 1.25 -7.31
CA TYR A 188 23.15 2.09 -6.11
C TYR A 188 24.10 3.29 -6.24
N PRO A 189 23.84 4.24 -7.15
CA PRO A 189 24.75 5.36 -7.43
C PRO A 189 24.93 6.36 -6.27
N LYS A 190 24.13 6.24 -5.21
CA LYS A 190 24.25 7.06 -3.99
C LYS A 190 25.20 6.47 -2.95
N ILE A 191 25.59 5.21 -3.08
CA ILE A 191 26.56 4.59 -2.19
C ILE A 191 27.93 4.83 -2.82
N ASP A 192 28.78 5.54 -2.09
CA ASP A 192 30.16 5.77 -2.50
C ASP A 192 30.97 4.50 -2.22
N ILE A 193 31.45 3.84 -3.27
CA ILE A 193 32.21 2.59 -3.18
C ILE A 193 33.46 2.77 -4.01
N ASP A 194 34.63 2.84 -3.38
CA ASP A 194 35.88 2.95 -4.12
C ASP A 194 36.49 1.57 -4.40
N ALA A 195 37.13 1.46 -5.57
CA ALA A 195 37.99 0.33 -5.86
C ALA A 195 39.27 0.50 -5.04
N ILE A 196 39.56 -0.45 -4.16
CA ILE A 196 40.83 -0.48 -3.44
C ILE A 196 41.81 -1.26 -4.33
N ASP A 197 42.82 -0.57 -4.86
CA ASP A 197 43.94 -1.23 -5.52
C ASP A 197 44.68 -2.08 -4.49
N SER A 198 45.12 -3.28 -4.89
CA SER A 198 45.96 -4.17 -4.08
C SER A 198 45.32 -4.95 -2.92
N PHE A 199 43.99 -5.16 -2.88
CA PHE A 199 43.41 -6.10 -1.88
C PHE A 199 44.00 -7.53 -1.97
N ALA A 200 44.52 -7.90 -3.15
CA ALA A 200 45.19 -9.17 -3.39
C ALA A 200 46.71 -9.16 -3.09
N ASP A 201 47.34 -8.01 -2.84
CA ASP A 201 48.78 -7.97 -2.52
C ASP A 201 48.96 -8.35 -1.04
N GLY A 202 49.21 -9.62 -0.78
CA GLY A 202 49.47 -10.17 0.55
C GLY A 202 48.43 -11.18 1.07
N THR A 203 47.32 -11.35 0.35
CA THR A 203 46.32 -12.38 0.67
C THR A 203 46.81 -13.74 0.15
N SER A 204 47.07 -14.69 1.04
CA SER A 204 47.49 -16.04 0.65
C SER A 204 46.39 -16.77 -0.12
N GLU A 205 46.75 -17.78 -0.90
CA GLU A 205 45.82 -18.55 -1.74
C GLU A 205 44.64 -19.13 -0.93
N GLU A 206 44.92 -19.75 0.22
CA GLU A 206 43.87 -20.21 1.15
C GLU A 206 42.92 -19.08 1.56
N ALA A 207 43.44 -17.90 1.91
CA ALA A 207 42.63 -16.78 2.37
C ALA A 207 41.75 -16.21 1.25
N ALA A 208 42.24 -16.24 0.00
CA ALA A 208 41.46 -15.85 -1.16
C ALA A 208 40.34 -16.86 -1.47
N LEU A 209 40.61 -18.16 -1.36
CA LEU A 209 39.62 -19.22 -1.55
C LEU A 209 38.53 -19.20 -0.48
N ASP A 210 38.91 -18.97 0.79
CA ASP A 210 37.95 -18.82 1.89
C ASP A 210 37.02 -17.62 1.66
N LEU A 211 37.56 -16.48 1.20
CA LEU A 211 36.78 -15.29 0.87
C LEU A 211 35.83 -15.52 -0.33
N ILE A 212 36.25 -16.26 -1.34
CA ILE A 212 35.38 -16.65 -2.47
C ILE A 212 34.23 -17.52 -1.96
N ASN A 213 34.53 -18.48 -1.08
CA ASN A 213 33.53 -19.37 -0.51
C ASN A 213 32.52 -18.60 0.36
N ASP A 214 32.99 -17.66 1.17
CA ASP A 214 32.15 -16.77 1.98
C ASP A 214 31.30 -15.83 1.12
N ALA A 215 31.89 -15.26 0.06
CA ALA A 215 31.17 -14.41 -0.89
C ALA A 215 30.07 -15.19 -1.63
N GLN A 216 30.35 -16.43 -2.02
CA GLN A 216 29.38 -17.30 -2.68
C GLN A 216 28.24 -17.69 -1.73
N LYS A 217 28.58 -18.03 -0.48
CA LYS A 217 27.59 -18.32 0.57
C LYS A 217 26.70 -17.11 0.88
N ALA A 218 27.26 -15.90 0.87
CA ALA A 218 26.50 -14.67 1.02
C ALA A 218 25.61 -14.38 -0.20
N ALA A 219 26.11 -14.62 -1.42
CA ALA A 219 25.34 -14.46 -2.65
C ALA A 219 24.15 -15.42 -2.73
N ASP A 220 24.36 -16.69 -2.38
CA ASP A 220 23.30 -17.71 -2.33
C ASP A 220 22.21 -17.32 -1.32
N LYS A 221 22.62 -16.80 -0.15
CA LYS A 221 21.70 -16.30 0.86
C LYS A 221 20.87 -15.12 0.34
N ILE A 222 21.49 -14.17 -0.37
CA ILE A 222 20.77 -13.04 -0.98
C ILE A 222 19.80 -13.53 -2.06
N ALA A 223 20.20 -14.50 -2.89
CA ALA A 223 19.33 -15.07 -3.91
C ALA A 223 18.08 -15.73 -3.29
N VAL A 224 18.26 -16.48 -2.20
CA VAL A 224 17.15 -17.06 -1.41
C VAL A 224 16.26 -15.97 -0.82
N ASP A 225 16.83 -14.98 -0.12
CA ASP A 225 16.09 -13.85 0.48
C ASP A 225 15.28 -13.07 -0.57
N VAL A 226 15.84 -12.88 -1.77
CA VAL A 226 15.16 -12.20 -2.87
C VAL A 226 14.00 -13.05 -3.38
N VAL A 227 14.20 -14.35 -3.59
CA VAL A 227 13.14 -15.28 -4.02
C VAL A 227 12.01 -15.37 -2.99
N GLU A 228 12.33 -15.45 -1.69
CA GLU A 228 11.33 -15.49 -0.61
C GLU A 228 10.54 -14.18 -0.52
N ARG A 229 11.20 -13.01 -0.60
CA ARG A 229 10.49 -11.71 -0.63
C ARG A 229 9.59 -11.53 -1.85
N PHE A 230 9.88 -12.20 -2.97
CA PHE A 230 9.00 -12.19 -4.14
C PHE A 230 7.83 -13.19 -4.01
N GLN A 231 7.96 -14.25 -3.21
CA GLN A 231 6.87 -15.19 -2.90
C GLN A 231 5.92 -14.65 -1.83
N ASP A 232 6.43 -13.90 -0.84
CA ASP A 232 5.62 -13.25 0.20
C ASP A 232 4.79 -12.04 -0.30
N ASN A 233 5.00 -11.62 -1.56
CA ASN A 233 4.17 -10.60 -2.22
C ASN A 233 2.95 -11.17 -2.94
N ASP A 234 2.59 -12.44 -2.71
CA ASP A 234 1.23 -12.90 -2.99
C ASP A 234 0.26 -12.14 -2.07
N LEU A 235 -0.20 -11.00 -2.57
CA LEU A 235 -1.37 -10.27 -2.12
C LEU A 235 -2.58 -11.18 -2.27
N ARG A 236 -2.73 -12.12 -1.34
CA ARG A 236 -4.00 -12.77 -1.09
C ARG A 236 -4.98 -11.66 -0.72
N PRO A 237 -6.12 -11.52 -1.40
CA PRO A 237 -7.13 -10.57 -0.97
C PRO A 237 -7.50 -10.96 0.46
N THR A 238 -7.37 -10.04 1.41
CA THR A 238 -8.04 -10.17 2.69
C THR A 238 -9.53 -10.33 2.40
N GLU A 239 -10.02 -11.57 2.45
CA GLU A 239 -11.44 -11.87 2.55
C GLU A 239 -11.98 -11.12 3.76
N SER A 240 -12.75 -10.06 3.49
CA SER A 240 -13.58 -9.42 4.49
C SER A 240 -14.71 -10.39 4.85
N ASN A 241 -14.46 -11.28 5.79
CA ASN A 241 -15.53 -12.00 6.48
C ASN A 241 -16.27 -11.01 7.39
N ASN A 242 -17.29 -10.36 6.85
CA ASN A 242 -18.39 -9.80 7.63
C ASN A 242 -19.68 -10.40 7.05
N SER A 243 -20.06 -11.55 7.57
CA SER A 243 -21.36 -12.18 7.37
C SER A 243 -21.77 -12.80 8.69
N ASP A 244 -22.40 -11.99 9.55
CA ASP A 244 -23.30 -12.50 10.59
C ASP A 244 -24.67 -11.88 10.34
N ASP A 245 -25.46 -12.59 9.55
CA ASP A 245 -26.91 -12.44 9.44
C ASP A 245 -27.50 -13.11 10.69
N GLU A 246 -27.79 -12.32 11.73
CA GLU A 246 -28.54 -12.81 12.89
C GLU A 246 -29.99 -13.09 12.49
N LYS A 247 -30.31 -14.38 12.52
CA LYS A 247 -31.65 -14.98 12.53
C LYS A 247 -32.64 -14.19 13.38
N ILE A 248 -33.75 -13.78 12.76
CA ILE A 248 -35.00 -13.47 13.45
C ILE A 248 -35.63 -14.81 13.87
N GLU A 249 -35.60 -15.12 15.16
CA GLU A 249 -36.51 -16.10 15.78
C GLU A 249 -37.84 -15.43 16.07
N THR A 250 -38.90 -16.00 15.49
CA THR A 250 -40.30 -15.73 15.80
C THR A 250 -40.72 -16.42 17.09
N ASP A 251 -41.33 -15.66 18.00
CA ASP A 251 -42.46 -16.06 18.86
C ASP A 251 -43.34 -14.83 19.15
#